data_AF-A0A3N2GZ59-F1
#
_entry.id   AF-A0A3N2GZ59-F1
#
_cell.length_a   1.000
_cell.length_b   1.000
_cell.length_c   1.000
_cell.angle_alpha   90.00
_cell.angle_beta   90.00
_cell.angle_gamma   90.00
#
_symmetry.space_group_name_H-M   'P 1'
#
loop_
_entity.id
_entity.type
_entity.pdbx_description
1 polymer ?
#
loop_
_entity_poly.entity_id
_entity_poly.type
_entity_poly.pdbx_seq_one_letter_code
_entity_poly.pdbx_strand_id
1 'polypeptide(L)' 'MPGEDREHKPPRDRRKLDEIFGEVLPETTSDEREPERPARDEDAWYRENRPPHHGG' A
#
# COMPACT_ATOMS: atom_id res chain seq x y z
N MET A 1 -14.06 -12.09 -26.20
CA MET A 1 -13.53 -11.57 -24.92
C MET A 1 -12.11 -12.10 -24.77
N PRO A 2 -11.04 -11.30 -24.91
CA PRO A 2 -9.72 -11.74 -24.48
C PRO A 2 -9.28 -10.92 -23.27
N GLY A 3 -9.37 -11.55 -22.11
CA GLY A 3 -8.75 -11.09 -20.86
C GLY A 3 -7.59 -12.01 -20.53
N GLU A 4 -6.52 -11.94 -21.30
CA GLU A 4 -5.34 -12.81 -21.13
C GLU A 4 -4.03 -12.02 -21.25
N ASP A 5 -3.94 -10.88 -20.57
CA ASP A 5 -2.67 -10.28 -20.17
C ASP A 5 -2.56 -10.37 -18.64
N ARG A 6 -2.52 -11.59 -18.10
CA ARG A 6 -2.01 -11.78 -16.74
C ARG A 6 -0.51 -11.61 -16.82
N GLU A 7 -0.07 -10.36 -16.71
CA GLU A 7 1.31 -9.91 -16.64
C GLU A 7 2.18 -10.95 -15.92
N HIS A 8 3.09 -11.59 -16.66
CA HIS A 8 4.04 -12.56 -16.11
C HIS A 8 5.10 -11.77 -15.33
N LYS A 9 4.75 -11.32 -14.11
CA LYS A 9 5.70 -10.62 -13.26
C LYS A 9 6.84 -11.60 -12.90
N PRO A 10 8.10 -11.17 -13.04
CA PRO A 10 9.22 -11.97 -12.61
C PRO A 10 9.06 -12.32 -11.12
N PRO A 11 9.56 -13.49 -10.68
CA PRO A 11 9.50 -13.88 -9.29
C PRO A 11 10.14 -12.80 -8.40
N ARG A 12 9.42 -12.39 -7.35
CA ARG A 12 9.93 -11.38 -6.40
C ARG A 12 11.01 -12.01 -5.53
N ASP A 13 12.14 -11.31 -5.32
CA ASP A 13 13.17 -11.76 -4.37
C ASP A 13 12.63 -11.61 -2.95
N ARG A 14 12.41 -12.75 -2.28
CA ARG A 14 11.87 -12.80 -0.91
C ARG A 14 12.78 -12.09 0.08
N ARG A 15 14.11 -12.23 -0.05
CA ARG A 15 15.07 -11.60 0.87
C ARG A 15 14.97 -10.07 0.84
N LYS A 16 14.74 -9.52 -0.35
CA LYS A 16 14.56 -8.07 -0.52
C LYS A 16 13.24 -7.58 0.07
N LEU A 17 12.19 -8.40 -0.01
CA LEU A 17 10.92 -8.09 0.64
C LEU A 17 11.07 -8.15 2.17
N ASP A 18 11.74 -9.18 2.68
CA ASP A 18 11.96 -9.37 4.10
C ASP A 18 12.85 -8.26 4.69
N GLU A 19 13.83 -7.73 3.93
CA GLU A 19 14.62 -6.55 4.31
C GLU A 19 13.77 -5.29 4.50
N ILE A 20 12.71 -5.13 3.70
CA ILE A 20 11.86 -3.93 3.70
C ILE A 20 10.69 -4.07 4.67
N PHE A 21 10.07 -5.25 4.70
CA PHE A 21 8.79 -5.50 5.39
C PHE A 21 8.94 -6.36 6.64
N GLY A 22 10.12 -6.95 6.86
CA GLY A 22 10.35 -7.94 7.92
C GLY A 22 9.92 -9.35 7.54
N GLU A 23 10.43 -10.32 8.30
CA GLU A 23 10.14 -11.76 8.10
C GLU A 23 8.88 -12.22 8.84
N VAL A 24 8.46 -11.49 9.88
CA VAL A 24 7.37 -11.87 10.79
C VAL A 24 6.17 -10.97 10.55
N LEU A 25 5.03 -11.58 10.23
CA LEU A 25 3.76 -10.87 10.12
C LEU A 25 3.16 -10.62 11.52
N PRO A 26 2.41 -9.52 11.71
CA PRO A 26 1.66 -9.31 12.93
C PRO A 26 0.61 -10.41 13.14
N GLU A 27 0.38 -10.79 14.40
CA GLU A 27 -0.64 -11.77 14.80
C GLU A 27 -2.08 -11.28 14.56
N THR A 28 -2.26 -9.97 14.43
CA THR A 28 -3.57 -9.32 14.27
C THR A 28 -3.65 -8.57 12.95
N THR A 29 -4.82 -8.63 12.31
CA THR A 29 -5.09 -7.92 11.07
C THR A 29 -5.32 -6.43 11.32
N SER A 30 -5.44 -5.64 10.25
CA SER A 30 -5.64 -4.18 10.42
C SER A 30 -7.00 -3.83 11.01
N ASP A 31 -8.02 -4.67 10.80
CA ASP A 31 -9.39 -4.48 11.30
C ASP A 31 -9.54 -4.85 12.78
N GLU A 32 -8.70 -5.75 13.28
CA GLU A 32 -8.67 -6.16 14.70
C GLU A 32 -7.84 -5.22 15.58
N ARG A 33 -6.95 -4.43 14.99
CA ARG A 33 -6.07 -3.50 15.71
C ARG A 33 -6.74 -2.16 15.94
N GLU A 34 -6.62 -1.65 17.16
CA GLU A 34 -7.00 -0.27 17.45
C GLU A 34 -6.05 0.69 16.72
N PRO A 35 -6.56 1.74 16.04
CA PRO A 35 -5.70 2.67 15.31
C PRO A 35 -4.76 3.40 16.27
N GLU A 36 -3.45 3.13 16.14
CA GLU A 36 -2.39 3.75 16.97
C GLU A 36 -2.37 5.28 16.89
N ARG A 37 -2.95 5.88 15.86
CA ARG A 37 -3.12 7.32 15.70
C ARG A 37 -4.54 7.60 15.22
N PRO A 38 -5.17 8.71 15.67
CA PRO A 38 -6.43 9.14 15.09
C PRO A 38 -6.24 9.24 13.58
N ALA A 39 -7.20 8.68 12.81
CA ALA A 39 -7.17 8.70 11.36
C ALA A 39 -6.89 10.15 10.91
N ARG A 40 -5.67 10.38 10.43
CA ARG A 40 -5.32 11.65 9.78
C ARG A 40 -6.34 11.77 8.66
N ASP A 41 -6.97 12.93 8.55
CA ASP A 41 -7.92 13.26 7.48
C ASP A 41 -7.49 12.57 6.17
N GLU A 42 -8.33 11.67 5.66
CA GLU A 42 -7.96 10.71 4.62
C GLU A 42 -7.44 11.41 3.36
N ASP A 43 -7.90 12.65 3.15
CA ASP A 43 -7.51 13.50 2.03
C ASP A 43 -6.26 14.35 2.30
N ALA A 44 -5.69 14.31 3.51
CA ALA A 44 -4.55 15.15 3.88
C ALA A 44 -3.34 14.90 2.98
N TRP A 45 -3.00 13.62 2.75
CA TRP A 45 -1.90 13.29 1.84
C TRP A 45 -2.20 13.74 0.42
N TYR A 46 -3.42 13.51 -0.07
CA TYR A 46 -3.83 13.93 -1.40
C TYR A 46 -3.73 15.44 -1.55
N ARG A 47 -4.23 16.24 -0.61
CA ARG A 47 -4.13 17.71 -0.65
C ARG A 47 -2.69 18.21 -0.60
N GLU A 48 -1.83 17.57 0.18
CA GLU A 48 -0.39 17.90 0.28
C GLU A 48 0.39 17.56 -1.00
N ASN A 49 -0.05 16.57 -1.77
CA ASN A 49 0.69 16.01 -2.91
C ASN A 49 -0.03 16.16 -4.26
N ARG A 50 -1.19 16.82 -4.29
CA ARG A 50 -1.99 16.99 -5.50
C ARG A 50 -1.19 17.79 -6.53
N PRO A 51 -1.09 17.31 -7.78
CA PRO A 51 -0.44 18.07 -8.84
C PRO A 51 -1.09 19.44 -9.06
N PRO A 52 -0.33 20.49 -9.45
CA PRO A 52 -0.84 21.86 -9.59
C PRO A 52 -2.03 22.00 -10.54
N HIS A 53 -2.11 21.12 -11.55
CA HIS A 53 -3.12 21.17 -12.61
C HIS A 53 -4.43 20.44 -12.28
N HIS A 54 -4.53 19.81 -11.11
CA HIS A 54 -5.68 18.96 -10.81
C HIS A 54 -6.94 19.76 -10.40
N GLY A 55 -6.84 21.07 -10.16
CA GLY A 55 -7.92 21.93 -9.63
C GLY A 55 -8.60 22.84 -10.66
N GLY A 56 -9.15 22.25 -11.72
CA GLY A 56 -10.11 22.95 -12.58
C GLY A 56 -11.37 23.33 -11.82
#